data_AF-A0A2D6EVR4-F1
#
_entry.id   AF-A0A2D6EVR4-F1
#
_cell.length_a   1.000
_cell.length_b   1.000
_cell.length_c   1.000
_cell.angle_alpha   90.00
_cell.angle_beta   90.00
_cell.angle_gamma   90.00
#
_symmetry.space_group_name_H-M   'P 1'
#
loop_
_entity.id
_entity.type
_entity.pdbx_description
1 polymer ?
#
loop_
_entity_poly.entity_id
_entity_poly.type
_entity_poly.pdbx_seq_one_letter_code
_entity_poly.pdbx_strand_id
1 'polypeptide(L)'
;MESIVTRVERLEEEVATIQRKQNNTNKSARKQVTQCIQSLKREGKKKFDVIDLHLKTKLPFPDINEALEHLHKEGKVHEVR
;
A
#
# COMPACT_ATOMS: atom_id res chain seq x y z
N MET A 1 24.83 -16.07 -28.67
CA MET A 1 23.89 -16.79 -27.78
C MET A 1 24.18 -16.33 -26.37
N GLU A 2 23.23 -15.73 -25.65
CA GLU A 2 23.44 -15.41 -24.24
C GLU A 2 23.42 -16.70 -23.41
N SER A 3 24.33 -16.82 -22.44
CA SER A 3 24.34 -17.95 -21.51
C SER A 3 23.11 -17.88 -20.60
N ILE A 4 22.50 -19.05 -20.33
CA ILE A 4 21.34 -19.16 -19.43
C ILE A 4 21.67 -18.58 -18.05
N VAL A 5 22.89 -18.77 -17.56
CA VAL A 5 23.34 -18.29 -16.25
C VAL A 5 23.27 -16.76 -16.17
N THR A 6 23.84 -16.06 -17.16
CA THR A 6 23.84 -14.59 -17.22
C THR A 6 22.43 -14.02 -17.31
N ARG A 7 21.52 -14.73 -17.99
CA ARG A 7 20.11 -14.35 -18.06
C ARG A 7 19.41 -14.51 -16.72
N VAL A 8 19.73 -15.56 -15.95
CA VAL A 8 19.16 -15.78 -14.61
C VAL A 8 19.62 -14.70 -13.64
N GLU A 9 20.93 -14.39 -13.57
CA GLU A 9 21.48 -13.37 -12.67
C GLU A 9 20.82 -11.99 -12.89
N ARG A 10 20.63 -11.59 -14.15
CA ARG A 10 19.95 -10.34 -14.49
C ARG A 10 18.47 -10.34 -14.08
N LEU A 11 17.77 -11.46 -14.30
CA LEU A 11 16.36 -11.56 -13.89
C LEU A 11 16.21 -11.48 -12.37
N GLU A 12 17.13 -12.06 -11.60
CA GLU A 12 17.15 -11.93 -10.14
C GLU A 12 17.34 -10.47 -9.68
N GLU A 13 18.24 -9.73 -10.33
CA GLU A 13 18.47 -8.30 -10.05
C GLU A 13 17.25 -7.43 -10.42
N GLU A 14 16.62 -7.72 -11.57
CA GLU A 14 15.40 -7.04 -12.01
C GLU A 14 14.26 -7.29 -11.03
N VAL A 15 14.06 -8.53 -10.60
CA VAL A 15 13.05 -8.90 -9.59
C VAL A 15 13.32 -8.17 -8.27
N ALA A 16 14.57 -8.16 -7.79
CA ALA A 16 14.93 -7.46 -6.56
C ALA A 16 14.64 -5.94 -6.66
N THR A 17 14.92 -5.34 -7.82
CA THR A 17 14.64 -3.93 -8.08
C THR A 17 13.15 -3.64 -8.09
N ILE A 18 12.34 -4.48 -8.75
CA ILE A 18 10.88 -4.35 -8.79
C ILE A 18 10.30 -4.48 -7.38
N GLN A 19 10.74 -5.48 -6.60
CA GLN A 19 10.31 -5.67 -5.21
C GLN A 19 10.64 -4.45 -4.34
N ARG A 20 11.84 -3.87 -4.45
CA ARG A 20 12.22 -2.66 -3.70
C ARG A 20 11.35 -1.46 -4.06
N LYS A 21 11.08 -1.25 -5.36
CA LYS A 21 10.20 -0.16 -5.81
C LYS A 21 8.78 -0.34 -5.26
N GLN A 22 8.22 -1.54 -5.38
CA GLN A 22 6.89 -1.86 -4.87
C GLN A 22 6.81 -1.64 -3.35
N ASN A 23 7.80 -2.10 -2.58
CA ASN A 23 7.83 -1.91 -1.13
C ASN A 23 7.82 -0.41 -0.74
N ASN A 24 8.56 0.43 -1.47
CA ASN A 24 8.57 1.86 -1.23
C ASN A 24 7.23 2.53 -1.55
N THR A 25 6.60 2.15 -2.67
CA THR A 25 5.25 2.60 -3.03
C THR A 25 4.24 2.23 -1.95
N ASN A 26 4.26 0.98 -1.48
CA ASN A 26 3.34 0.47 -0.46
C ASN A 26 3.54 1.18 0.88
N LYS A 27 4.78 1.47 1.26
CA LYS A 27 5.09 2.26 2.46
C LYS A 27 4.54 3.69 2.37
N SER A 28 4.64 4.31 1.19
CA SER A 28 4.06 5.64 0.94
C SER A 28 2.54 5.62 1.02
N ALA A 29 1.89 4.64 0.38
CA ALA A 29 0.44 4.46 0.41
C ALA A 29 -0.07 4.26 1.85
N ARG A 30 0.59 3.40 2.64
CA ARG A 30 0.28 3.20 4.07
C ARG A 30 0.30 4.49 4.87
N LYS A 31 1.34 5.32 4.67
CA LYS A 31 1.47 6.59 5.39
C LYS A 31 0.33 7.54 5.03
N GLN A 32 0.01 7.64 3.73
CA GLN A 32 -1.08 8.50 3.24
C GLN A 32 -2.45 8.05 3.75
N VAL A 33 -2.76 6.75 3.67
CA VAL A 33 -4.00 6.17 4.20
C VAL A 33 -4.10 6.41 5.70
N THR A 34 -3.01 6.21 6.46
CA THR A 34 -2.98 6.46 7.91
C THR A 34 -3.28 7.92 8.24
N GLN A 35 -2.64 8.86 7.54
CA GLN A 35 -2.86 10.29 7.72
C GLN A 35 -4.30 10.67 7.37
N CYS A 36 -4.84 10.13 6.28
CA CYS A 36 -6.23 10.35 5.87
C CYS A 36 -7.21 9.87 6.93
N ILE A 37 -7.03 8.66 7.47
CA ILE A 37 -7.86 8.11 8.55
C ILE A 37 -7.80 9.01 9.79
N GLN A 38 -6.61 9.50 10.16
CA GLN A 38 -6.45 10.41 11.30
C GLN A 38 -7.19 11.74 11.07
N SER A 39 -7.09 12.31 9.87
CA SER A 39 -7.85 13.53 9.52
C SER A 39 -9.35 13.29 9.59
N LEU A 40 -9.85 12.19 9.00
CA LEU A 40 -11.27 11.81 9.06
C LEU A 40 -11.77 11.64 10.51
N LYS A 41 -10.97 11.03 11.38
CA LYS A 41 -11.29 10.93 12.82
C LYS A 41 -11.37 12.29 13.50
N ARG A 42 -10.46 13.22 13.18
CA ARG A 42 -10.47 14.61 13.71
C ARG A 42 -11.66 15.42 13.20
N GLU A 43 -12.08 15.18 11.97
CA GLU A 43 -13.29 15.76 11.37
C GLU A 43 -14.59 15.19 11.97
N GLY A 44 -14.50 14.23 12.91
CA GLY A 44 -15.65 13.62 13.57
C GLY A 44 -16.30 12.49 12.78
N LYS A 45 -15.70 12.05 11.67
CA LYS A 45 -16.22 10.96 10.83
C LYS A 45 -15.95 9.61 11.50
N LYS A 46 -17.00 9.00 12.06
CA LYS A 46 -16.92 7.71 12.79
C LYS A 46 -16.89 6.48 11.88
N LYS A 47 -17.37 6.63 10.64
CA LYS A 47 -17.42 5.57 9.62
C LYS A 47 -16.89 6.13 8.30
N PHE A 48 -16.01 5.39 7.67
CA PHE A 48 -15.48 5.68 6.34
C PHE A 48 -15.13 4.33 5.69
N ASP A 49 -15.28 4.26 4.38
CA ASP A 49 -15.00 3.06 3.59
C ASP A 49 -13.78 3.27 2.68
N VAL A 50 -13.48 2.28 1.86
CA VAL A 50 -12.36 2.33 0.90
C VAL A 50 -12.59 3.44 -0.15
N ILE A 51 -13.84 3.75 -0.49
CA ILE A 51 -14.18 4.79 -1.47
C ILE A 51 -13.86 6.17 -0.90
N ASP A 52 -14.22 6.44 0.36
CA ASP A 52 -13.86 7.67 1.05
C ASP A 52 -12.35 7.90 1.08
N LEU A 53 -11.59 6.83 1.36
CA LEU A 53 -10.13 6.87 1.37
C LEU A 53 -9.56 7.11 -0.03
N HIS A 54 -10.15 6.49 -1.05
CA HIS A 54 -9.78 6.72 -2.45
C HIS A 54 -10.01 8.18 -2.86
N LEU A 55 -11.17 8.74 -2.54
CA LEU A 55 -11.51 10.11 -2.90
C LEU A 55 -10.60 11.14 -2.22
N LYS A 56 -10.18 10.89 -0.97
CA LYS A 56 -9.27 11.79 -0.24
C LYS A 56 -7.80 11.63 -0.62
N THR A 57 -7.33 10.40 -0.82
CA THR A 57 -5.89 10.12 -1.07
C THR A 57 -5.54 10.05 -2.55
N LYS A 58 -6.53 9.84 -3.44
CA LYS A 58 -6.37 9.53 -4.86
C LYS A 58 -5.52 8.27 -5.12
N LEU A 59 -5.34 7.42 -4.11
CA LEU A 59 -4.58 6.18 -4.24
C LEU A 59 -5.44 5.10 -4.92
N PRO A 60 -4.85 4.20 -5.72
CA PRO A 60 -5.54 3.04 -6.25
C PRO A 60 -6.18 2.17 -5.14
N PHE A 61 -7.31 1.55 -5.44
CA PHE A 61 -7.97 0.62 -4.50
C PHE A 61 -7.05 -0.50 -3.97
N PRO A 62 -6.19 -1.14 -4.79
CA PRO A 62 -5.26 -2.16 -4.30
C PRO A 62 -4.32 -1.63 -3.21
N ASP A 63 -3.76 -0.45 -3.41
CA ASP A 63 -2.83 0.17 -2.46
C ASP A 63 -3.52 0.55 -1.15
N ILE A 64 -4.77 0.99 -1.22
CA ILE A 64 -5.60 1.29 -0.05
C ILE A 64 -5.94 0.00 0.70
N ASN A 65 -6.35 -1.06 0.00
CA ASN A 65 -6.65 -2.34 0.62
C ASN A 65 -5.44 -2.94 1.31
N GLU A 66 -4.27 -2.94 0.64
CA GLU A 66 -3.03 -3.41 1.26
C GLU A 66 -2.70 -2.58 2.50
N ALA A 67 -2.82 -1.24 2.42
CA ALA A 67 -2.57 -0.37 3.54
C ALA A 67 -3.52 -0.64 4.72
N LEU A 68 -4.80 -0.87 4.45
CA LEU A 68 -5.80 -1.19 5.46
C LEU A 68 -5.57 -2.57 6.08
N GLU A 69 -5.19 -3.58 5.29
CA GLU A 69 -4.85 -4.91 5.80
C GLU A 69 -3.65 -4.85 6.76
N HIS A 70 -2.64 -4.04 6.41
CA HIS A 70 -1.51 -3.76 7.30
C HIS A 70 -1.96 -3.09 8.61
N LEU A 71 -2.81 -2.07 8.52
CA LEU A 71 -3.33 -1.38 9.71
C LEU A 71 -4.24 -2.26 10.56
N HIS A 72 -4.97 -3.18 9.95
CA HIS A 72 -5.78 -4.20 10.63
C HIS A 72 -4.89 -5.20 11.37
N LYS A 73 -3.83 -5.71 10.73
CA LYS A 73 -2.81 -6.57 11.38
C LYS A 73 -2.12 -5.88 12.55
N GLU A 74 -1.92 -4.57 12.49
CA GLU A 74 -1.38 -3.75 13.58
C GLU A 74 -2.43 -3.38 14.65
N GLY A 75 -3.69 -3.80 14.51
CA GLY A 75 -4.77 -3.51 15.46
C GLY A 75 -5.23 -2.04 15.47
N LYS A 76 -4.83 -1.23 14.49
CA LYS A 76 -5.15 0.20 14.42
C LYS A 76 -6.52 0.51 13.80
N VAL A 77 -7.09 -0.48 13.09
CA VAL A 77 -8.40 -0.41 12.44
C VAL A 77 -9.16 -1.71 12.74
N HIS A 78 -10.42 -1.59 13.16
CA HIS A 78 -11.35 -2.70 13.37
C HIS A 78 -12.40 -2.61 12.25
N GLU A 79 -12.48 -3.63 11.40
CA GLU A 79 -13.39 -3.75 10.25
C GLU A 79 -13.20 -2.73 9.11
N VAL A 80 -12.76 -3.25 7.96
CA VAL A 80 -13.00 -2.66 6.64
C VAL A 80 -14.20 -3.40 6.08
N ARG A 81 -15.32 -2.71 5.84
CA ARG A 81 -16.49 -3.24 5.13
C ARG A 81 -16.57 -2.63 3.74
#